data_AF-A0A1X4NN23-F1
#
_entry.id   AF-A0A1X4NN23-F1
#
_cell.length_a   1.000
_cell.length_b   1.000
_cell.length_c   1.000
_cell.angle_alpha   90.00
_cell.angle_beta   90.00
_cell.angle_gamma   90.00
#
_symmetry.space_group_name_H-M   'P 1'
#
loop_
_entity.id
_entity.type
_entity.pdbx_description
1 polymer ?
#
loop_
_entity_poly.entity_id
_entity_poly.type
_entity_poly.pdbx_seq_one_letter_code
_entity_poly.pdbx_strand_id
1 'polypeptide(L)'
;MIGREADVANDESISRNILILLFEILERRMLETSEDLSEISTELRDIRASVRDTVQVLADELLKREGMNDLKAHSICAQLDLAVRNFEAFAHRANKIRMEQEAEAKSRDELLYLRRFWGSFSAQLSLTRVELNRWTLIRNLVQLQVRERNKRIPLYPATIPETHRSQVAASDEVFDWLHGILNPERQSESAQSAGCFADIALPNSEFHQHLHAAYRVLIAMDHSGPKRFLDVGCGGGLKVLTALRYFDEVSGFDFQASYVSVAEDLMRRGDVERANVFEADALLFEGYGDFEVVYFYRPIRDEEKLIEMEKRIVDMAKPGAILIAPYLGFAHRYKGLECGHVDGHVYVAKTSQTAADRLRRRAAKTGVAVVRDAPGDIENLWSPLLSAARNSGYEVERFLQPV
;
A
#
# COMPACT_ATOMS: atom_id res chain seq x y z
N MET A 1 -74.06 57.97 -26.78
CA MET A 1 -73.03 56.91 -26.78
C MET A 1 -71.67 57.57 -26.57
N ILE A 2 -71.20 57.66 -25.32
CA ILE A 2 -69.85 58.15 -24.98
C ILE A 2 -69.29 57.23 -23.90
N GLY A 3 -68.35 56.38 -24.32
CA GLY A 3 -67.09 56.01 -23.65
C GLY A 3 -67.10 55.40 -22.25
N ARG A 4 -67.27 54.08 -22.15
CA ARG A 4 -66.71 53.23 -21.07
C ARG A 4 -65.33 52.72 -21.53
N GLU A 5 -64.25 53.46 -21.29
CA GLU A 5 -62.88 53.01 -21.61
C GLU A 5 -61.85 53.28 -20.49
N ALA A 6 -62.26 53.77 -19.32
CA ALA A 6 -61.33 54.18 -18.27
C ALA A 6 -60.98 53.11 -17.21
N ASP A 7 -61.65 51.95 -17.19
CA ASP A 7 -61.49 50.96 -16.10
C ASP A 7 -60.52 49.79 -16.41
N VAL A 8 -60.11 49.59 -17.66
CA VAL A 8 -59.28 48.42 -18.03
C VAL A 8 -57.78 48.67 -17.81
N ALA A 9 -57.32 49.93 -17.93
CA ALA A 9 -55.91 50.28 -17.76
C ALA A 9 -55.41 50.20 -16.30
N ASN A 10 -56.33 50.24 -15.32
CA ASN A 10 -55.99 50.17 -13.90
C ASN A 10 -55.76 48.72 -13.43
N ASP A 11 -56.41 47.74 -14.07
CA ASP A 11 -56.35 46.32 -13.69
C ASP A 11 -55.06 45.62 -14.18
N GLU A 12 -54.54 46.02 -15.36
CA GLU A 12 -53.24 45.53 -15.86
C GLU A 12 -52.06 46.06 -15.04
N SER A 13 -52.14 47.30 -14.53
CA SER A 13 -51.11 47.88 -13.67
C SER A 13 -51.03 47.15 -12.32
N ILE A 14 -52.19 46.81 -11.74
CA ILE A 14 -52.27 46.05 -10.49
C ILE A 14 -51.74 44.63 -10.68
N SER A 15 -52.11 43.96 -11.77
CA SER A 15 -51.64 42.60 -12.08
C SER A 15 -50.12 42.53 -12.30
N ARG A 16 -49.54 43.56 -12.95
CA ARG A 16 -48.09 43.62 -13.19
C ARG A 16 -47.30 43.93 -11.91
N ASN A 17 -47.82 44.81 -11.05
CA ASN A 17 -47.20 45.12 -9.75
C ASN A 17 -47.26 43.92 -8.79
N ILE A 18 -48.34 43.13 -8.81
CA ILE A 18 -48.44 41.88 -8.03
C ILE A 18 -47.43 40.84 -8.52
N LEU A 19 -47.24 40.71 -9.85
CA LEU A 19 -46.24 39.79 -10.43
C LEU A 19 -44.80 40.17 -10.06
N ILE A 20 -44.46 41.46 -10.07
CA ILE A 20 -43.12 41.93 -9.67
C ILE A 20 -42.90 41.69 -8.16
N LEU A 21 -43.89 41.99 -7.32
CA LEU A 21 -43.79 41.76 -5.88
C LEU A 21 -43.67 40.27 -5.54
N LEU A 22 -44.40 39.40 -6.26
CA LEU A 22 -44.27 37.94 -6.12
C LEU A 22 -42.89 37.44 -6.56
N PHE A 23 -42.32 38.02 -7.63
CA PHE A 23 -40.99 37.67 -8.09
C PHE A 23 -39.91 38.08 -7.08
N GLU A 24 -39.97 39.30 -6.55
CA GLU A 24 -39.01 39.79 -5.54
C GLU A 24 -39.12 38.99 -4.22
N ILE A 25 -40.33 38.59 -3.80
CA ILE A 25 -40.54 37.73 -2.61
C ILE A 25 -39.97 36.32 -2.84
N LEU A 26 -40.14 35.75 -4.04
CA LEU A 26 -39.57 34.45 -4.41
C LEU A 26 -38.04 34.52 -4.45
N GLU A 27 -37.46 35.57 -5.06
CA GLU A 27 -36.01 35.75 -5.15
C GLU A 27 -35.37 35.94 -3.77
N ARG A 28 -35.96 36.78 -2.91
CA ARG A 28 -35.45 37.03 -1.56
C ARG A 28 -35.50 35.79 -0.65
N ARG A 29 -36.54 34.96 -0.80
CA ARG A 29 -36.64 33.68 -0.07
C ARG A 29 -35.75 32.59 -0.63
N MET A 30 -35.54 32.57 -1.96
CA MET A 30 -34.54 31.69 -2.56
C MET A 30 -33.14 32.04 -2.05
N LEU A 31 -32.86 33.33 -1.78
CA LEU A 31 -31.61 33.77 -1.15
C LEU A 31 -31.51 33.34 0.32
N GLU A 32 -32.54 33.54 1.14
CA GLU A 32 -32.56 33.08 2.56
C GLU A 32 -32.40 31.55 2.67
N THR A 33 -33.12 30.79 1.84
CA THR A 33 -32.99 29.33 1.79
C THR A 33 -31.60 28.92 1.28
N SER A 34 -31.02 29.68 0.35
CA SER A 34 -29.67 29.43 -0.15
C SER A 34 -28.60 29.67 0.92
N GLU A 35 -28.80 30.60 1.85
CA GLU A 35 -27.89 30.84 2.98
C GLU A 35 -27.85 29.61 3.89
N ASP A 36 -29.01 29.10 4.36
CA ASP A 36 -29.10 27.89 5.20
C ASP A 36 -28.48 26.64 4.55
N LEU A 37 -28.73 26.44 3.26
CA LEU A 37 -28.17 25.30 2.51
C LEU A 37 -26.65 25.42 2.31
N SER A 38 -26.15 26.64 2.16
CA SER A 38 -24.71 26.92 2.07
C SER A 38 -24.00 26.71 3.41
N GLU A 39 -24.66 27.06 4.53
CA GLU A 39 -24.16 26.86 5.88
C GLU A 39 -23.99 25.37 6.19
N ILE A 40 -25.01 24.55 5.95
CA ILE A 40 -24.92 23.11 6.25
C ILE A 40 -23.90 22.38 5.37
N SER A 41 -23.75 22.82 4.12
CA SER A 41 -22.71 22.32 3.22
C SER A 41 -21.31 22.72 3.67
N THR A 42 -21.16 23.92 4.22
CA THR A 42 -19.90 24.42 4.79
C THR A 42 -19.56 23.65 6.06
N GLU A 43 -20.52 23.43 6.95
CA GLU A 43 -20.31 22.65 8.17
C GLU A 43 -19.89 21.20 7.87
N LEU A 44 -20.50 20.52 6.89
CA LEU A 44 -20.05 19.18 6.48
C LEU A 44 -18.59 19.19 5.99
N ARG A 45 -18.22 20.19 5.18
CA ARG A 45 -16.84 20.34 4.69
C ARG A 45 -15.87 20.59 5.83
N ASP A 46 -16.24 21.43 6.79
CA ASP A 46 -15.41 21.78 7.94
C ASP A 46 -15.23 20.58 8.88
N ILE A 47 -16.28 19.79 9.14
CA ILE A 47 -16.18 18.54 9.89
C ILE A 47 -15.21 17.59 9.17
N ARG A 48 -15.36 17.42 7.85
CA ARG A 48 -14.49 16.53 7.06
C ARG A 48 -13.03 17.00 7.09
N ALA A 49 -12.79 18.30 6.96
CA ALA A 49 -11.46 18.89 7.03
C ALA A 49 -10.83 18.69 8.42
N SER A 50 -11.58 18.98 9.50
CA SER A 50 -11.13 18.79 10.87
C SER A 50 -10.75 17.34 11.18
N VAL A 51 -11.55 16.37 10.72
CA VAL A 51 -11.22 14.94 10.84
C VAL A 51 -9.94 14.64 10.09
N ARG A 52 -9.81 15.08 8.83
CA ARG A 52 -8.61 14.85 8.02
C ARG A 52 -7.35 15.40 8.68
N ASP A 53 -7.40 16.62 9.20
CA ASP A 53 -6.26 17.24 9.89
C ASP A 53 -5.88 16.43 11.14
N THR A 54 -6.88 15.99 11.92
CA THR A 54 -6.66 15.14 13.10
C THR A 54 -6.04 13.79 12.71
N VAL A 55 -6.49 13.19 11.60
CA VAL A 55 -5.91 11.96 11.04
C VAL A 55 -4.46 12.18 10.62
N GLN A 56 -4.14 13.30 9.98
CA GLN A 56 -2.77 13.62 9.57
C GLN A 56 -1.85 13.75 10.79
N VAL A 57 -2.30 14.44 11.85
CA VAL A 57 -1.51 14.56 13.09
C VAL A 57 -1.26 13.19 13.74
N LEU A 58 -2.22 12.27 13.66
CA LEU A 58 -2.03 10.89 14.12
C LEU A 58 -1.05 10.12 13.23
N ALA A 59 -1.18 10.25 11.91
CA ALA A 59 -0.29 9.61 10.94
C ALA A 59 1.18 10.03 11.16
N ASP A 60 1.42 11.34 11.32
CA ASP A 60 2.75 11.90 11.59
C ASP A 60 3.32 11.38 12.92
N GLU A 61 2.47 11.14 13.92
CA GLU A 61 2.89 10.54 15.18
C GLU A 61 3.25 9.06 15.02
N LEU A 62 2.51 8.31 14.21
CA LEU A 62 2.78 6.90 13.93
C LEU A 62 4.08 6.68 13.13
N LEU A 63 4.44 7.61 12.25
CA LEU A 63 5.69 7.56 11.48
C LEU A 63 6.94 7.66 12.36
N LYS A 64 6.83 8.20 13.59
CA LYS A 64 7.94 8.30 14.54
C LYS A 64 8.26 6.96 15.20
N ARG A 65 8.53 5.88 14.46
CA ARG A 65 8.60 4.50 14.98
C ARG A 65 9.34 4.36 16.33
N GLU A 66 10.50 4.99 16.50
CA GLU A 66 11.28 4.94 17.75
C GLU A 66 10.96 6.05 18.75
N GLY A 67 10.32 7.14 18.31
CA GLY A 67 10.01 8.34 19.10
C GLY A 67 8.51 8.59 19.30
N MET A 68 7.66 7.61 18.96
CA MET A 68 6.20 7.73 19.03
C MET A 68 5.76 7.93 20.47
N ASN A 69 4.92 8.93 20.70
CA ASN A 69 4.32 9.22 22.00
C ASN A 69 2.93 8.57 22.12
N ASP A 70 2.82 7.56 22.96
CA ASP A 70 1.57 6.82 23.23
C ASP A 70 0.47 7.73 23.71
N LEU A 71 0.76 8.58 24.69
CA LEU A 71 -0.24 9.40 25.34
C LEU A 71 -0.83 10.38 24.33
N LYS A 72 0.04 10.92 23.44
CA LYS A 72 -0.38 11.73 22.32
C LYS A 72 -1.24 10.93 21.32
N ALA A 73 -0.80 9.75 20.90
CA ALA A 73 -1.57 8.90 19.98
C ALA A 73 -2.96 8.53 20.55
N HIS A 74 -3.04 8.16 21.83
CA HIS A 74 -4.31 7.88 22.52
C HIS A 74 -5.20 9.11 22.64
N SER A 75 -4.63 10.28 22.95
CA SER A 75 -5.35 11.55 23.00
C SER A 75 -5.97 11.90 21.65
N ILE A 76 -5.22 11.74 20.55
CA ILE A 76 -5.73 11.98 19.20
C ILE A 76 -6.82 10.97 18.83
N CYS A 77 -6.67 9.68 19.20
CA CYS A 77 -7.74 8.69 19.01
C CYS A 77 -9.03 9.09 19.74
N ALA A 78 -8.94 9.63 20.95
CA ALA A 78 -10.11 10.11 21.69
C ALA A 78 -10.77 11.34 21.03
N GLN A 79 -9.98 12.20 20.38
CA GLN A 79 -10.51 13.31 19.56
C GLN A 79 -11.27 12.78 18.34
N LEU A 80 -10.75 11.75 17.67
CA LEU A 80 -11.44 11.09 16.56
C LEU A 80 -12.72 10.39 17.01
N ASP A 81 -12.72 9.72 18.18
CA ASP A 81 -13.95 9.16 18.78
C ASP A 81 -15.03 10.24 19.02
N LEU A 82 -14.61 11.45 19.43
CA LEU A 82 -15.53 12.57 19.60
C LEU A 82 -16.02 13.11 18.25
N ALA A 83 -15.13 13.27 17.27
CA ALA A 83 -15.49 13.74 15.93
C ALA A 83 -16.50 12.82 15.22
N VAL A 84 -16.32 11.51 15.31
CA VAL A 84 -17.27 10.51 14.78
C VAL A 84 -18.64 10.65 15.43
N ARG A 85 -18.70 10.83 16.76
CA ARG A 85 -19.97 11.04 17.48
C ARG A 85 -20.64 12.37 17.10
N ASN A 86 -19.86 13.44 16.99
CA ASN A 86 -20.36 14.75 16.58
C ASN A 86 -20.91 14.72 15.15
N PHE A 87 -20.27 13.96 14.25
CA PHE A 87 -20.77 13.76 12.89
C PHE A 87 -22.13 13.06 12.86
N GLU A 88 -22.36 12.02 13.68
CA GLU A 88 -23.68 11.37 13.73
C GLU A 88 -24.77 12.34 14.23
N ALA A 89 -24.45 13.18 15.23
CA ALA A 89 -25.36 14.24 15.68
C ALA A 89 -25.65 15.27 14.57
N PHE A 90 -24.61 15.69 13.83
CA PHE A 90 -24.75 16.55 12.65
C PHE A 90 -25.64 15.92 11.58
N ALA A 91 -25.42 14.64 11.24
CA ALA A 91 -26.19 13.92 10.24
C ALA A 91 -27.69 13.84 10.60
N HIS A 92 -28.00 13.61 11.88
CA HIS A 92 -29.38 13.65 12.38
C HIS A 92 -30.01 15.03 12.24
N ARG A 93 -29.28 16.10 12.61
CA ARG A 93 -29.76 17.48 12.45
C ARG A 93 -29.99 17.83 10.98
N ALA A 94 -29.06 17.47 10.10
CA ALA A 94 -29.18 17.71 8.67
C ALA A 94 -30.42 17.06 8.06
N ASN A 95 -30.69 15.80 8.42
CA ASN A 95 -31.90 15.13 7.95
C ASN A 95 -33.18 15.76 8.51
N LYS A 96 -33.16 16.29 9.72
CA LYS A 96 -34.29 17.04 10.29
C LYS A 96 -34.57 18.33 9.49
N ILE A 97 -33.53 19.15 9.25
CA ILE A 97 -33.63 20.38 8.45
C ILE A 97 -34.19 20.07 7.05
N ARG A 98 -33.69 19.01 6.41
CA ARG A 98 -34.22 18.54 5.12
C ARG A 98 -35.72 18.27 5.17
N MET A 99 -36.18 17.52 6.17
CA MET A 99 -37.59 17.17 6.31
C MET A 99 -38.47 18.40 6.54
N GLU A 100 -38.01 19.36 7.35
CA GLU A 100 -38.72 20.61 7.63
C GLU A 100 -38.82 21.47 6.35
N GLN A 101 -37.72 21.70 5.64
CA GLN A 101 -37.71 22.47 4.39
C GLN A 101 -38.57 21.83 3.28
N GLU A 102 -38.52 20.50 3.12
CA GLU A 102 -39.37 19.79 2.15
C GLU A 102 -40.86 19.89 2.51
N ALA A 103 -41.21 19.89 3.80
CA ALA A 103 -42.59 20.03 4.27
C ALA A 103 -43.12 21.47 4.14
N GLU A 104 -42.24 22.46 4.29
CA GLU A 104 -42.57 23.89 4.19
C GLU A 104 -42.56 24.44 2.76
N ALA A 105 -42.10 23.64 1.78
CA ALA A 105 -42.05 24.03 0.38
C ALA A 105 -43.45 24.43 -0.15
N LYS A 106 -43.55 25.65 -0.68
CA LYS A 106 -44.82 26.25 -1.11
C LYS A 106 -45.14 25.99 -2.57
N SER A 107 -44.15 25.54 -3.34
CA SER A 107 -44.30 25.26 -4.76
C SER A 107 -43.61 23.96 -5.17
N ARG A 108 -44.06 23.41 -6.31
CA ARG A 108 -43.43 22.22 -6.91
C ARG A 108 -41.97 22.47 -7.31
N ASP A 109 -41.67 23.66 -7.82
CA ASP A 109 -40.32 23.98 -8.31
C ASP A 109 -39.33 24.15 -7.16
N GLU A 110 -39.75 24.77 -6.06
CA GLU A 110 -38.98 24.84 -4.80
C GLU A 110 -38.70 23.44 -4.25
N LEU A 111 -39.70 22.57 -4.20
CA LEU A 111 -39.53 21.18 -3.77
C LEU A 111 -38.54 20.42 -4.67
N LEU A 112 -38.61 20.60 -5.99
CA LEU A 112 -37.67 19.98 -6.93
C LEU A 112 -36.24 20.50 -6.75
N TYR A 113 -36.07 21.80 -6.51
CA TYR A 113 -34.78 22.41 -6.18
C TYR A 113 -34.20 21.82 -4.90
N LEU A 114 -34.97 21.82 -3.81
CA LEU A 114 -34.56 21.25 -2.52
C LEU A 114 -34.15 19.78 -2.66
N ARG A 115 -34.95 18.96 -3.36
CA ARG A 115 -34.63 17.54 -3.58
C ARG A 115 -33.33 17.33 -4.36
N ARG A 116 -33.01 18.19 -5.33
CA ARG A 116 -31.75 18.11 -6.07
C ARG A 116 -30.56 18.45 -5.17
N PHE A 117 -30.66 19.53 -4.40
CA PHE A 117 -29.64 19.91 -3.43
C PHE A 117 -29.43 18.78 -2.41
N TRP A 118 -30.50 18.35 -1.74
CA TRP A 118 -30.44 17.33 -0.70
C TRP A 118 -30.03 15.97 -1.24
N GLY A 119 -30.31 15.64 -2.49
CA GLY A 119 -29.78 14.44 -3.15
C GLY A 119 -28.26 14.44 -3.24
N SER A 120 -27.68 15.54 -3.71
CA SER A 120 -26.22 15.73 -3.78
C SER A 120 -25.58 15.73 -2.38
N PHE A 121 -26.15 16.53 -1.46
CA PHE A 121 -25.67 16.62 -0.09
C PHE A 121 -25.75 15.27 0.63
N SER A 122 -26.85 14.53 0.50
CA SER A 122 -27.01 13.21 1.13
C SER A 122 -26.02 12.18 0.59
N ALA A 123 -25.62 12.27 -0.69
CA ALA A 123 -24.58 11.43 -1.24
C ALA A 123 -23.22 11.72 -0.57
N GLN A 124 -22.86 12.99 -0.39
CA GLN A 124 -21.63 13.39 0.32
C GLN A 124 -21.66 13.01 1.81
N LEU A 125 -22.80 13.21 2.47
CA LEU A 125 -23.02 12.81 3.86
C LEU A 125 -22.86 11.30 4.02
N SER A 126 -23.48 10.52 3.12
CA SER A 126 -23.40 9.06 3.14
C SER A 126 -21.98 8.55 2.88
N LEU A 127 -21.25 9.13 1.93
CA LEU A 127 -19.86 8.80 1.68
C LEU A 127 -19.00 9.07 2.92
N THR A 128 -19.15 10.24 3.54
CA THR A 128 -18.41 10.60 4.76
C THR A 128 -18.76 9.63 5.90
N ARG A 129 -20.02 9.24 6.04
CA ARG A 129 -20.44 8.25 7.02
C ARG A 129 -19.81 6.88 6.79
N VAL A 130 -19.80 6.39 5.55
CA VAL A 130 -19.15 5.11 5.18
C VAL A 130 -17.67 5.13 5.53
N GLU A 131 -16.98 6.23 5.24
CA GLU A 131 -15.59 6.39 5.65
C GLU A 131 -15.47 6.38 7.18
N LEU A 132 -16.24 7.21 7.91
CA LEU A 132 -16.17 7.30 9.38
C LEU A 132 -16.50 5.97 10.08
N ASN A 133 -17.39 5.15 9.52
CA ASN A 133 -17.71 3.82 10.04
C ASN A 133 -16.50 2.87 10.06
N ARG A 134 -15.46 3.14 9.27
CA ARG A 134 -14.20 2.37 9.32
C ARG A 134 -13.35 2.69 10.54
N TRP A 135 -13.68 3.74 11.31
CA TRP A 135 -12.86 4.19 12.42
C TRP A 135 -12.56 3.08 13.44
N THR A 136 -13.52 2.21 13.78
CA THR A 136 -13.28 1.10 14.72
C THR A 136 -12.15 0.18 14.26
N LEU A 137 -12.14 -0.15 12.97
CA LEU A 137 -11.11 -1.00 12.36
C LEU A 137 -9.75 -0.30 12.33
N ILE A 138 -9.74 0.97 11.93
CA ILE A 138 -8.53 1.80 11.90
C ILE A 138 -7.96 2.01 13.31
N ARG A 139 -8.81 2.26 14.30
CA ARG A 139 -8.42 2.39 15.71
C ARG A 139 -7.73 1.13 16.22
N ASN A 140 -8.26 -0.05 15.89
CA ASN A 140 -7.63 -1.32 16.29
C ASN A 140 -6.22 -1.46 15.70
N LEU A 141 -6.02 -1.03 14.44
CA LEU A 141 -4.71 -0.96 13.81
C LEU A 141 -3.76 -0.01 14.55
N VAL A 142 -4.23 1.21 14.89
CA VAL A 142 -3.44 2.18 15.65
C VAL A 142 -3.05 1.63 17.03
N GLN A 143 -3.98 0.96 17.71
CA GLN A 143 -3.73 0.35 19.02
C GLN A 143 -2.74 -0.81 18.94
N LEU A 144 -2.81 -1.62 17.89
CA LEU A 144 -1.80 -2.65 17.59
C LEU A 144 -0.43 -1.98 17.37
N GLN A 145 -0.39 -0.97 16.49
CA GLN A 145 0.63 0.08 16.37
C GLN A 145 1.39 0.35 17.68
N VAL A 146 0.66 1.03 18.55
CA VAL A 146 1.13 1.58 19.81
C VAL A 146 1.54 0.48 20.79
N ARG A 147 0.81 -0.64 20.84
CA ARG A 147 1.11 -1.76 21.74
C ARG A 147 2.39 -2.50 21.34
N GLU A 148 2.63 -2.68 20.05
CA GLU A 148 3.71 -3.52 19.54
C GLU A 148 5.02 -2.76 19.27
N ARG A 149 5.03 -1.42 19.22
CA ARG A 149 6.24 -0.66 18.80
C ARG A 149 7.53 -0.90 19.60
N ASN A 150 7.42 -1.31 20.86
CA ASN A 150 8.58 -1.61 21.72
C ASN A 150 8.95 -3.09 21.69
N LYS A 151 8.10 -3.96 21.14
CA LYS A 151 8.38 -5.38 21.01
C LYS A 151 9.32 -5.60 19.83
N ARG A 152 10.18 -6.59 20.00
CA ARG A 152 11.09 -7.05 18.94
C ARG A 152 10.56 -8.38 18.43
N ILE A 153 9.98 -8.37 17.25
CA ILE A 153 9.55 -9.56 16.52
C ILE A 153 10.76 -10.00 15.68
N PRO A 154 11.35 -11.18 15.93
CA PRO A 154 12.46 -11.71 15.14
C PRO A 154 12.19 -11.67 13.63
N LEU A 155 13.24 -11.55 12.82
CA LEU A 155 13.10 -11.62 11.34
C LEU A 155 12.80 -13.04 10.87
N TYR A 156 13.28 -14.03 11.62
CA TYR A 156 13.03 -15.45 11.41
C TYR A 156 12.39 -16.07 12.64
N PRO A 157 11.45 -17.03 12.49
CA PRO A 157 10.85 -17.70 13.64
C PRO A 157 11.91 -18.48 14.42
N ALA A 158 12.01 -18.23 15.72
CA ALA A 158 12.96 -18.94 16.58
C ALA A 158 12.59 -20.43 16.74
N THR A 159 11.29 -20.73 16.72
CA THR A 159 10.75 -22.09 16.76
C THR A 159 9.56 -22.18 15.83
N ILE A 160 9.46 -23.29 15.11
CA ILE A 160 8.35 -23.58 14.21
C ILE A 160 7.64 -24.83 14.76
N PRO A 161 6.34 -24.75 15.11
CA PRO A 161 5.58 -25.92 15.55
C PRO A 161 5.64 -27.05 14.51
N GLU A 162 5.66 -28.30 14.96
CA GLU A 162 5.79 -29.47 14.08
C GLU A 162 4.67 -29.54 13.02
N THR A 163 3.43 -29.22 13.41
CA THR A 163 2.29 -29.16 12.48
C THR A 163 2.51 -28.12 11.38
N HIS A 164 3.02 -26.94 11.72
CA HIS A 164 3.35 -25.90 10.74
C HIS A 164 4.51 -26.33 9.84
N ARG A 165 5.54 -27.00 10.39
CA ARG A 165 6.64 -27.54 9.59
C ARG A 165 6.16 -28.56 8.56
N SER A 166 5.27 -29.47 8.95
CA SER A 166 4.68 -30.45 8.03
C SER A 166 3.84 -29.80 6.94
N GLN A 167 3.04 -28.79 7.27
CA GLN A 167 2.27 -28.02 6.28
C GLN A 167 3.16 -27.27 5.30
N VAL A 168 4.23 -26.64 5.80
CA VAL A 168 5.22 -25.95 4.97
C VAL A 168 5.93 -26.92 4.03
N ALA A 169 6.38 -28.07 4.53
CA ALA A 169 7.04 -29.10 3.70
C ALA A 169 6.12 -29.60 2.58
N ALA A 170 4.85 -29.90 2.88
CA ALA A 170 3.88 -30.30 1.87
C ALA A 170 3.64 -29.19 0.81
N SER A 171 3.66 -27.92 1.22
CA SER A 171 3.60 -26.81 0.27
C SER A 171 4.85 -26.72 -0.59
N ASP A 172 6.03 -26.90 -0.01
CA ASP A 172 7.30 -26.85 -0.74
C ASP A 172 7.39 -27.97 -1.80
N GLU A 173 6.92 -29.18 -1.48
CA GLU A 173 6.83 -30.29 -2.46
C GLU A 173 5.99 -29.93 -3.69
N VAL A 174 4.89 -29.18 -3.52
CA VAL A 174 4.07 -28.69 -4.64
C VAL A 174 4.85 -27.66 -5.47
N PHE A 175 5.59 -26.76 -4.82
CA PHE A 175 6.41 -25.77 -5.52
C PHE A 175 7.60 -26.40 -6.24
N ASP A 176 8.21 -27.44 -5.69
CA ASP A 176 9.27 -28.21 -6.35
C ASP A 176 8.74 -28.92 -7.61
N TRP A 177 7.52 -29.46 -7.55
CA TRP A 177 6.86 -30.02 -8.73
C TRP A 177 6.58 -28.96 -9.80
N LEU A 178 6.04 -27.79 -9.42
CA LEU A 178 5.83 -26.66 -10.33
C LEU A 178 7.15 -26.17 -10.95
N HIS A 179 8.21 -26.08 -10.15
CA HIS A 179 9.55 -25.71 -10.60
C HIS A 179 10.07 -26.69 -11.67
N GLY A 180 9.90 -28.00 -11.46
CA GLY A 180 10.26 -29.01 -12.45
C GLY A 180 9.44 -28.93 -13.75
N ILE A 181 8.17 -28.54 -13.68
CA ILE A 181 7.33 -28.29 -14.87
C ILE A 181 7.83 -27.07 -15.65
N LEU A 182 8.22 -26.00 -14.95
CA LEU A 182 8.70 -24.76 -15.56
C LEU A 182 10.13 -24.90 -16.12
N ASN A 183 10.91 -25.87 -15.65
CA ASN A 183 12.28 -26.11 -16.11
C ASN A 183 12.46 -27.53 -16.68
N PRO A 184 11.77 -27.89 -17.79
CA PRO A 184 11.79 -29.25 -18.31
C PRO A 184 13.09 -29.57 -19.07
N GLU A 185 13.84 -28.54 -19.49
CA GLU A 185 15.03 -28.70 -20.29
C GLU A 185 16.27 -28.98 -19.43
N ARG A 186 17.17 -29.79 -20.00
CA ARG A 186 18.51 -29.94 -19.41
C ARG A 186 19.33 -28.68 -19.68
N GLN A 187 20.22 -28.39 -18.77
CA GLN A 187 21.18 -27.30 -18.92
C GLN A 187 22.00 -27.45 -20.22
N SER A 188 22.10 -26.37 -21.00
CA SER A 188 22.84 -26.37 -22.27
C SER A 188 24.35 -26.57 -22.09
N GLU A 189 25.03 -27.07 -23.13
CA GLU A 189 26.49 -27.22 -23.12
C GLU A 189 27.23 -25.88 -22.95
N SER A 190 26.67 -24.79 -23.50
CA SER A 190 27.22 -23.44 -23.34
C SER A 190 27.15 -22.97 -21.89
N ALA A 191 26.02 -23.15 -21.21
CA ALA A 191 25.86 -22.82 -19.80
C ALA A 191 26.77 -23.68 -18.91
N GLN A 192 26.89 -24.98 -19.22
CA GLN A 192 27.82 -25.87 -18.52
C GLN A 192 29.28 -25.42 -18.71
N SER A 193 29.67 -25.04 -19.92
CA SER A 193 31.02 -24.54 -20.24
C SER A 193 31.32 -23.18 -19.61
N ALA A 194 30.30 -22.33 -19.48
CA ALA A 194 30.37 -21.08 -18.71
C ALA A 194 30.52 -21.34 -17.20
N GLY A 195 30.25 -22.55 -16.74
CA GLY A 195 30.37 -22.97 -15.34
C GLY A 195 29.11 -22.77 -14.52
N CYS A 196 27.94 -22.64 -15.16
CA CYS A 196 26.66 -22.43 -14.47
C CYS A 196 26.19 -23.72 -13.76
N PHE A 197 25.38 -23.58 -12.70
CA PHE A 197 24.63 -24.72 -12.14
C PHE A 197 23.42 -25.05 -13.03
N ALA A 198 23.07 -26.35 -13.12
CA ALA A 198 21.71 -26.70 -13.51
C ALA A 198 20.75 -26.17 -12.43
N ASP A 199 19.55 -25.74 -12.83
CA ASP A 199 18.61 -25.06 -11.95
C ASP A 199 18.41 -25.83 -10.63
N ILE A 200 18.77 -25.21 -9.50
CA ILE A 200 18.64 -25.76 -8.15
C ILE A 200 17.55 -25.02 -7.39
N ALA A 201 16.51 -25.74 -6.98
CA ALA A 201 15.41 -25.15 -6.24
C ALA A 201 15.79 -24.90 -4.77
N LEU A 202 15.71 -23.64 -4.34
CA LEU A 202 15.57 -23.29 -2.93
C LEU A 202 14.09 -23.49 -2.52
N PRO A 203 13.80 -24.17 -1.38
CA PRO A 203 12.44 -24.33 -0.89
C PRO A 203 11.68 -22.99 -0.88
N ASN A 204 10.42 -23.01 -1.31
CA ASN A 204 9.69 -21.76 -1.50
C ASN A 204 9.40 -21.05 -0.18
N SER A 205 9.17 -21.81 0.88
CA SER A 205 9.01 -21.29 2.23
C SER A 205 10.26 -20.56 2.75
N GLU A 206 11.45 -21.10 2.50
CA GLU A 206 12.73 -20.48 2.86
C GLU A 206 12.96 -19.19 2.08
N PHE A 207 12.69 -19.21 0.77
CA PHE A 207 12.72 -18.01 -0.05
C PHE A 207 11.79 -16.91 0.49
N HIS A 208 10.54 -17.24 0.83
CA HIS A 208 9.59 -16.31 1.43
C HIS A 208 10.08 -15.71 2.75
N GLN A 209 10.76 -16.48 3.59
CA GLN A 209 11.35 -15.96 4.84
C GLN A 209 12.41 -14.90 4.54
N HIS A 210 13.28 -15.14 3.56
CA HIS A 210 14.28 -14.17 3.17
C HIS A 210 13.68 -12.91 2.54
N LEU A 211 12.68 -13.04 1.68
CA LEU A 211 11.98 -11.90 1.09
C LEU A 211 11.29 -11.05 2.18
N HIS A 212 10.65 -11.69 3.15
CA HIS A 212 10.02 -11.00 4.27
C HIS A 212 11.03 -10.26 5.14
N ALA A 213 12.15 -10.91 5.47
CA ALA A 213 13.23 -10.28 6.21
C ALA A 213 13.81 -9.07 5.44
N ALA A 214 14.09 -9.21 4.14
CA ALA A 214 14.56 -8.12 3.30
C ALA A 214 13.55 -6.96 3.24
N TYR A 215 12.26 -7.25 3.06
CA TYR A 215 11.20 -6.24 3.07
C TYR A 215 11.16 -5.44 4.38
N ARG A 216 11.26 -6.13 5.53
CA ARG A 216 11.31 -5.47 6.85
C ARG A 216 12.58 -4.65 7.05
N VAL A 217 13.71 -5.05 6.44
CA VAL A 217 14.93 -4.25 6.41
C VAL A 217 14.75 -2.98 5.59
N LEU A 218 14.09 -3.04 4.42
CA LEU A 218 13.77 -1.84 3.62
C LEU A 218 12.89 -0.85 4.40
N ILE A 219 11.87 -1.36 5.10
CA ILE A 219 11.05 -0.54 6.00
C ILE A 219 11.95 0.12 7.06
N ALA A 220 12.82 -0.65 7.71
CA ALA A 220 13.73 -0.14 8.73
C ALA A 220 14.79 0.84 8.20
N MET A 221 15.09 0.82 6.90
CA MET A 221 15.95 1.81 6.23
C MET A 221 15.21 3.11 5.89
N ASP A 222 13.89 3.17 6.09
CA ASP A 222 13.04 4.28 5.66
C ASP A 222 13.12 4.52 4.15
N HIS A 223 13.25 3.43 3.37
CA HIS A 223 13.30 3.52 1.91
C HIS A 223 11.97 4.04 1.36
N SER A 224 12.01 5.21 0.73
CA SER A 224 10.83 5.92 0.22
C SER A 224 10.59 5.77 -1.29
N GLY A 225 11.55 5.20 -2.02
CA GLY A 225 11.44 4.97 -3.46
C GLY A 225 10.79 3.62 -3.82
N PRO A 226 10.66 3.32 -5.12
CA PRO A 226 10.30 1.98 -5.58
C PRO A 226 11.27 0.94 -5.00
N LYS A 227 10.73 -0.20 -4.57
CA LYS A 227 11.50 -1.34 -4.08
C LYS A 227 11.66 -2.29 -5.26
N ARG A 228 12.81 -2.25 -5.92
CA ARG A 228 13.12 -3.09 -7.08
C ARG A 228 13.94 -4.29 -6.64
N PHE A 229 13.53 -5.46 -7.10
CA PHE A 229 14.15 -6.73 -6.79
C PHE A 229 14.77 -7.35 -8.03
N LEU A 230 15.94 -7.97 -7.88
CA LEU A 230 16.62 -8.72 -8.93
C LEU A 230 16.88 -10.17 -8.49
N ASP A 231 16.52 -11.12 -9.34
CA ASP A 231 16.87 -12.54 -9.23
C ASP A 231 17.98 -12.89 -10.24
N VAL A 232 19.17 -13.25 -9.75
CA VAL A 232 20.34 -13.61 -10.56
C VAL A 232 20.38 -15.13 -10.76
N GLY A 233 20.22 -15.57 -12.01
CA GLY A 233 20.03 -16.99 -12.34
C GLY A 233 18.60 -17.43 -12.03
N CYS A 234 17.63 -16.72 -12.60
CA CYS A 234 16.23 -16.85 -12.22
C CYS A 234 15.52 -18.12 -12.73
N GLY A 235 16.18 -18.93 -13.57
CA GLY A 235 15.58 -20.12 -14.19
C GLY A 235 14.26 -19.78 -14.89
N GLY A 236 13.24 -20.63 -14.72
CA GLY A 236 11.88 -20.42 -15.24
C GLY A 236 11.08 -19.29 -14.57
N GLY A 237 11.70 -18.44 -13.74
CA GLY A 237 11.10 -17.18 -13.26
C GLY A 237 10.12 -17.29 -12.08
N LEU A 238 9.93 -18.48 -11.49
CA LEU A 238 8.98 -18.67 -10.39
C LEU A 238 9.28 -17.78 -9.17
N LYS A 239 10.57 -17.57 -8.87
CA LYS A 239 11.03 -16.75 -7.74
C LYS A 239 10.87 -15.25 -8.02
N VAL A 240 11.09 -14.81 -9.26
CA VAL A 240 10.75 -13.46 -9.74
C VAL A 240 9.26 -13.18 -9.51
N LEU A 241 8.37 -14.08 -9.95
CA LEU A 241 6.92 -13.93 -9.77
C LEU A 241 6.54 -13.87 -8.28
N THR A 242 7.15 -14.72 -7.47
CA THR A 242 6.93 -14.77 -6.02
C THR A 242 7.32 -13.45 -5.34
N ALA A 243 8.40 -12.82 -5.80
CA ALA A 243 8.94 -11.59 -5.24
C ALA A 243 8.01 -10.38 -5.38
N LEU A 244 7.08 -10.38 -6.36
CA LEU A 244 6.05 -9.34 -6.51
C LEU A 244 5.20 -9.15 -5.26
N ARG A 245 5.16 -10.15 -4.36
CA ARG A 245 4.42 -10.01 -3.10
C ARG A 245 4.98 -8.90 -2.22
N TYR A 246 6.27 -8.63 -2.34
CA TYR A 246 7.04 -7.77 -1.45
C TYR A 246 7.55 -6.50 -2.13
N PHE A 247 7.70 -6.52 -3.46
CA PHE A 247 8.39 -5.48 -4.21
C PHE A 247 7.52 -4.84 -5.27
N ASP A 248 7.86 -3.59 -5.59
CA ASP A 248 7.10 -2.74 -6.50
C ASP A 248 7.36 -3.16 -7.95
N GLU A 249 8.61 -3.49 -8.26
CA GLU A 249 9.05 -4.04 -9.55
C GLU A 249 10.01 -5.21 -9.29
N VAL A 250 9.93 -6.23 -10.13
CA VAL A 250 10.80 -7.39 -10.05
C VAL A 250 11.46 -7.65 -11.40
N SER A 251 12.73 -7.99 -11.36
CA SER A 251 13.48 -8.43 -12.51
C SER A 251 14.15 -9.76 -12.22
N GLY A 252 14.34 -10.57 -13.24
CA GLY A 252 15.24 -11.71 -13.20
C GLY A 252 16.04 -11.82 -14.48
N PHE A 253 17.20 -12.43 -14.42
CA PHE A 253 17.87 -12.88 -15.63
C PHE A 253 18.48 -14.25 -15.46
N ASP A 254 18.68 -14.93 -16.57
CA ASP A 254 19.39 -16.20 -16.64
C ASP A 254 20.34 -16.20 -17.84
N PHE A 255 21.38 -17.03 -17.77
CA PHE A 255 22.31 -17.22 -18.89
C PHE A 255 21.70 -18.11 -19.97
N GLN A 256 20.80 -19.02 -19.59
CA GLN A 256 20.18 -19.95 -20.53
C GLN A 256 18.92 -19.36 -21.16
N ALA A 257 19.01 -19.02 -22.45
CA ALA A 257 17.90 -18.44 -23.22
C ALA A 257 16.59 -19.23 -23.14
N SER A 258 16.62 -20.56 -23.03
CA SER A 258 15.39 -21.34 -22.91
C SER A 258 14.68 -21.18 -21.55
N TYR A 259 15.42 -21.01 -20.45
CA TYR A 259 14.83 -20.66 -19.16
C TYR A 259 14.21 -19.27 -19.19
N VAL A 260 14.92 -18.30 -19.78
CA VAL A 260 14.41 -16.94 -19.98
C VAL A 260 13.09 -16.97 -20.76
N SER A 261 13.02 -17.73 -21.86
CA SER A 261 11.80 -17.85 -22.66
C SER A 261 10.62 -18.40 -21.85
N VAL A 262 10.83 -19.41 -21.00
CA VAL A 262 9.77 -19.93 -20.12
C VAL A 262 9.35 -18.89 -19.08
N ALA A 263 10.30 -18.19 -18.49
CA ALA A 263 10.05 -17.16 -17.50
C ALA A 263 9.25 -15.97 -18.10
N GLU A 264 9.62 -15.51 -19.29
CA GLU A 264 8.87 -14.49 -20.03
C GLU A 264 7.44 -14.94 -20.33
N ASP A 265 7.25 -16.19 -20.75
CA ASP A 265 5.94 -16.79 -20.98
C ASP A 265 5.11 -16.84 -19.69
N LEU A 266 5.73 -17.17 -18.55
CA LEU A 266 5.09 -17.16 -17.23
C LEU A 266 4.62 -15.75 -16.85
N MET A 267 5.47 -14.73 -16.99
CA MET A 267 5.10 -13.34 -16.67
C MET A 267 3.97 -12.84 -17.57
N ARG A 268 4.03 -13.14 -18.87
CA ARG A 268 3.01 -12.76 -19.85
C ARG A 268 1.66 -13.40 -19.55
N ARG A 269 1.64 -14.70 -19.21
CA ARG A 269 0.39 -15.41 -18.84
C ARG A 269 -0.16 -14.98 -17.49
N GLY A 270 0.72 -14.55 -16.58
CA GLY A 270 0.34 -13.97 -15.30
C GLY A 270 -0.19 -12.54 -15.39
N ASP A 271 -0.15 -11.92 -16.59
CA ASP A 271 -0.52 -10.52 -16.83
C ASP A 271 0.19 -9.56 -15.85
N VAL A 272 1.49 -9.79 -15.63
CA VAL A 272 2.28 -9.03 -14.66
C VAL A 272 3.19 -8.02 -15.37
N GLU A 273 2.68 -6.82 -15.60
CA GLU A 273 3.44 -5.72 -16.21
C GLU A 273 4.67 -5.26 -15.37
N ARG A 274 4.66 -5.53 -14.06
CA ARG A 274 5.73 -5.13 -13.12
C ARG A 274 6.84 -6.17 -12.95
N ALA A 275 6.86 -7.19 -13.82
CA ALA A 275 7.89 -8.21 -13.85
C ALA A 275 8.60 -8.22 -15.20
N ASN A 276 9.94 -8.22 -15.17
CA ASN A 276 10.78 -8.28 -16.35
C ASN A 276 11.76 -9.46 -16.26
N VAL A 277 11.91 -10.24 -17.32
CA VAL A 277 12.90 -11.31 -17.39
C VAL A 277 13.68 -11.20 -18.69
N PHE A 278 14.99 -11.42 -18.65
CA PHE A 278 15.86 -11.28 -19.82
C PHE A 278 17.09 -12.19 -19.75
N GLU A 279 17.76 -12.38 -20.88
CA GLU A 279 19.02 -13.13 -20.96
C GLU A 279 20.20 -12.24 -20.57
N ALA A 280 21.04 -12.71 -19.64
CA ALA A 280 22.28 -12.04 -19.28
C ALA A 280 23.29 -12.97 -18.58
N ASP A 281 24.57 -12.60 -18.66
CA ASP A 281 25.65 -13.25 -17.91
C ASP A 281 25.89 -12.49 -16.59
N ALA A 282 25.83 -13.21 -15.47
CA ALA A 282 26.04 -12.64 -14.14
C ALA A 282 27.43 -12.01 -13.95
N LEU A 283 28.45 -12.48 -14.69
CA LEU A 283 29.81 -11.93 -14.67
C LEU A 283 29.95 -10.66 -15.51
N LEU A 284 29.01 -10.39 -16.42
CA LEU A 284 29.04 -9.25 -17.35
C LEU A 284 27.94 -8.23 -17.08
N PHE A 285 26.88 -8.59 -16.37
CA PHE A 285 25.77 -7.67 -16.06
C PHE A 285 26.27 -6.45 -15.26
N GLU A 286 25.85 -5.26 -15.66
CA GLU A 286 26.28 -3.98 -15.07
C GLU A 286 25.17 -3.27 -14.25
N GLY A 287 23.92 -3.74 -14.38
CA GLY A 287 22.75 -3.09 -13.78
C GLY A 287 22.51 -3.39 -12.29
N TYR A 288 23.44 -4.01 -11.57
CA TYR A 288 23.23 -4.36 -10.15
C TYR A 288 22.93 -3.14 -9.25
N GLY A 289 23.42 -1.96 -9.63
CA GLY A 289 23.17 -0.71 -8.90
C GLY A 289 21.73 -0.22 -8.95
N ASP A 290 20.91 -0.75 -9.88
CA ASP A 290 19.52 -0.35 -10.07
C ASP A 290 18.55 -1.04 -9.09
N PHE A 291 19.02 -1.93 -8.22
CA PHE A 291 18.15 -2.73 -7.39
C PHE A 291 18.35 -2.46 -5.89
N GLU A 292 17.23 -2.43 -5.17
CA GLU A 292 17.19 -2.35 -3.71
C GLU A 292 17.50 -3.70 -3.07
N VAL A 293 17.10 -4.78 -3.74
CA VAL A 293 17.30 -6.16 -3.28
C VAL A 293 17.84 -7.00 -4.43
N VAL A 294 18.97 -7.68 -4.20
CA VAL A 294 19.55 -8.64 -5.14
C VAL A 294 19.57 -10.02 -4.49
N TYR A 295 18.91 -10.98 -5.11
CA TYR A 295 18.90 -12.38 -4.72
C TYR A 295 19.76 -13.19 -5.69
N PHE A 296 20.57 -14.10 -5.14
CA PHE A 296 21.35 -15.05 -5.93
C PHE A 296 21.56 -16.33 -5.13
N TYR A 297 21.19 -17.47 -5.73
CA TYR A 297 21.35 -18.77 -5.11
C TYR A 297 22.18 -19.69 -6.00
N ARG A 298 23.51 -19.52 -5.89
CA ARG A 298 24.52 -20.30 -6.64
C ARG A 298 24.19 -20.42 -8.15
N PRO A 299 24.07 -19.32 -8.90
CA PRO A 299 23.92 -19.39 -10.35
C PRO A 299 25.15 -20.02 -11.05
N ILE A 300 26.32 -19.96 -10.41
CA ILE A 300 27.60 -20.47 -10.93
C ILE A 300 28.12 -21.62 -10.05
N ARG A 301 28.51 -22.72 -10.70
CA ARG A 301 29.11 -23.94 -10.12
C ARG A 301 30.60 -23.82 -9.88
N ASP A 302 31.31 -23.22 -10.81
CA ASP A 302 32.74 -22.95 -10.65
C ASP A 302 32.95 -21.99 -9.46
N GLU A 303 33.75 -22.41 -8.48
CA GLU A 303 33.90 -21.66 -7.24
C GLU A 303 34.63 -20.33 -7.43
N GLU A 304 35.63 -20.27 -8.31
CA GLU A 304 36.38 -19.04 -8.58
C GLU A 304 35.48 -18.01 -9.26
N LYS A 305 34.71 -18.44 -10.28
CA LYS A 305 33.73 -17.59 -10.96
C LYS A 305 32.58 -17.19 -10.04
N LEU A 306 32.13 -18.06 -9.14
CA LEU A 306 31.12 -17.70 -8.16
C LEU A 306 31.63 -16.59 -7.23
N ILE A 307 32.88 -16.68 -6.77
CA ILE A 307 33.52 -15.63 -5.95
C ILE A 307 33.67 -14.33 -6.76
N GLU A 308 34.03 -14.42 -8.05
CA GLU A 308 34.10 -13.27 -8.95
C GLU A 308 32.73 -12.58 -9.09
N MET A 309 31.67 -13.35 -9.31
CA MET A 309 30.30 -12.84 -9.38
C MET A 309 29.86 -12.19 -8.07
N GLU A 310 30.12 -12.82 -6.92
CA GLU A 310 29.81 -12.24 -5.61
C GLU A 310 30.48 -10.89 -5.42
N LYS A 311 31.77 -10.80 -5.75
CA LYS A 311 32.54 -9.56 -5.70
C LYS A 311 31.93 -8.51 -6.63
N ARG A 312 31.61 -8.88 -7.87
CA ARG A 312 31.01 -7.98 -8.86
C ARG A 312 29.65 -7.43 -8.38
N ILE A 313 28.76 -8.30 -7.90
CA ILE A 313 27.44 -7.91 -7.37
C ILE A 313 27.63 -6.86 -6.27
N VAL A 314 28.51 -7.13 -5.31
CA VAL A 314 28.77 -6.22 -4.18
C VAL A 314 29.40 -4.91 -4.64
N ASP A 315 30.41 -4.95 -5.52
CA ASP A 315 31.13 -3.78 -6.01
C ASP A 315 30.18 -2.85 -6.79
N MET A 316 29.25 -3.41 -7.56
CA MET A 316 28.29 -2.66 -8.38
C MET A 316 27.01 -2.27 -7.63
N ALA A 317 26.60 -3.03 -6.62
CA ALA A 317 25.43 -2.72 -5.82
C ALA A 317 25.58 -1.35 -5.14
N LYS A 318 24.48 -0.61 -5.07
CA LYS A 318 24.45 0.66 -4.34
C LYS A 318 24.72 0.44 -2.85
N PRO A 319 25.38 1.37 -2.14
CA PRO A 319 25.50 1.28 -0.69
C PRO A 319 24.13 1.15 -0.03
N GLY A 320 23.98 0.17 0.87
CA GLY A 320 22.69 -0.12 1.50
C GLY A 320 21.78 -1.07 0.72
N ALA A 321 22.16 -1.53 -0.48
CA ALA A 321 21.43 -2.60 -1.17
C ALA A 321 21.40 -3.86 -0.31
N ILE A 322 20.26 -4.55 -0.31
CA ILE A 322 20.08 -5.79 0.43
C ILE A 322 20.47 -6.96 -0.47
N LEU A 323 21.28 -7.86 0.05
CA LEU A 323 21.68 -9.09 -0.64
C LEU A 323 21.03 -10.29 0.05
N ILE A 324 20.43 -11.17 -0.73
CA ILE A 324 19.90 -12.45 -0.27
C ILE A 324 20.72 -13.56 -0.92
N ALA A 325 21.56 -14.23 -0.12
CA ALA A 325 22.51 -15.23 -0.60
C ALA A 325 22.44 -16.52 0.25
N PRO A 326 21.48 -17.42 -0.01
CA PRO A 326 21.15 -18.53 0.88
C PRO A 326 22.07 -19.75 0.73
N TYR A 327 23.39 -19.55 0.84
CA TYR A 327 24.36 -20.63 0.81
C TYR A 327 25.61 -20.31 1.65
N LEU A 328 26.28 -21.36 2.14
CA LEU A 328 27.36 -21.24 3.12
C LEU A 328 28.58 -20.47 2.60
N GLY A 329 28.91 -20.57 1.31
CA GLY A 329 30.05 -19.89 0.71
C GLY A 329 30.02 -18.37 0.96
N PHE A 330 28.91 -17.72 0.65
CA PHE A 330 28.75 -16.28 0.88
C PHE A 330 28.76 -15.93 2.37
N ALA A 331 28.15 -16.76 3.22
CA ALA A 331 28.14 -16.58 4.67
C ALA A 331 29.56 -16.56 5.30
N HIS A 332 30.55 -17.18 4.65
CA HIS A 332 31.95 -17.11 5.06
C HIS A 332 32.70 -15.90 4.49
N ARG A 333 32.26 -15.36 3.35
CA ARG A 333 32.98 -14.30 2.61
C ARG A 333 32.43 -12.90 2.78
N TYR A 334 31.18 -12.73 3.21
CA TYR A 334 30.50 -11.43 3.23
C TYR A 334 31.31 -10.31 3.93
N LYS A 335 32.04 -10.62 5.00
CA LYS A 335 32.88 -9.63 5.71
C LYS A 335 34.01 -9.09 4.85
N GLY A 336 34.65 -9.95 4.06
CA GLY A 336 35.71 -9.57 3.12
C GLY A 336 35.18 -8.81 1.90
N LEU A 337 33.87 -8.90 1.65
CA LEU A 337 33.13 -8.17 0.63
C LEU A 337 32.45 -6.91 1.19
N GLU A 338 32.91 -6.37 2.32
CA GLU A 338 32.35 -5.14 2.93
C GLU A 338 30.84 -5.18 3.19
N CYS A 339 30.26 -6.38 3.34
CA CYS A 339 28.85 -6.54 3.64
C CYS A 339 28.64 -6.65 5.16
N GLY A 340 27.49 -6.18 5.61
CA GLY A 340 27.02 -6.36 6.98
C GLY A 340 25.94 -7.43 7.03
N HIS A 341 26.08 -8.41 7.93
CA HIS A 341 25.07 -9.46 8.09
C HIS A 341 23.92 -8.95 8.95
N VAL A 342 22.68 -9.10 8.46
CA VAL A 342 21.47 -8.73 9.21
C VAL A 342 20.98 -9.93 10.00
N ASP A 343 20.45 -10.95 9.33
CA ASP A 343 19.94 -12.16 9.96
C ASP A 343 19.72 -13.24 8.89
N GLY A 344 19.76 -14.52 9.25
CA GLY A 344 19.67 -15.63 8.29
C GLY A 344 20.63 -15.46 7.10
N HIS A 345 20.08 -15.42 5.88
CA HIS A 345 20.84 -15.20 4.63
C HIS A 345 20.65 -13.80 4.03
N VAL A 346 20.33 -12.81 4.87
CA VAL A 346 20.13 -11.41 4.47
C VAL A 346 21.31 -10.56 4.92
N TYR A 347 21.88 -9.82 3.97
CA TYR A 347 23.06 -8.97 4.14
C TYR A 347 22.79 -7.58 3.56
N VAL A 348 23.62 -6.61 3.90
CA VAL A 348 23.57 -5.26 3.34
C VAL A 348 24.94 -4.91 2.77
N ALA A 349 24.98 -4.53 1.49
CA ALA A 349 26.19 -4.17 0.77
C ALA A 349 26.82 -2.89 1.35
N LYS A 350 28.16 -2.84 1.37
CA LYS A 350 28.96 -1.66 1.75
C LYS A 350 28.55 -1.10 3.12
N THR A 351 28.28 -1.99 4.07
CA THR A 351 27.71 -1.66 5.37
C THR A 351 28.46 -2.37 6.47
N SER A 352 28.98 -1.62 7.45
CA SER A 352 29.65 -2.22 8.62
C SER A 352 28.71 -3.15 9.42
N GLN A 353 29.26 -4.17 10.07
CA GLN A 353 28.48 -5.08 10.92
C GLN A 353 27.69 -4.33 12.01
N THR A 354 28.29 -3.33 12.66
CA THR A 354 27.61 -2.52 13.68
C THR A 354 26.38 -1.79 13.13
N ALA A 355 26.44 -1.32 11.87
CA ALA A 355 25.30 -0.69 11.20
C ALA A 355 24.24 -1.73 10.84
N ALA A 356 24.63 -2.91 10.33
CA ALA A 356 23.71 -4.02 10.07
C ALA A 356 23.01 -4.51 11.35
N ASP A 357 23.70 -4.59 12.49
CA ASP A 357 23.10 -4.93 13.78
C ASP A 357 22.07 -3.89 14.25
N ARG A 358 22.30 -2.60 13.97
CA ARG A 358 21.31 -1.54 14.21
C ARG A 358 20.09 -1.74 13.31
N LEU A 359 20.31 -2.02 12.02
CA LEU A 359 19.23 -2.29 11.07
C LEU A 359 18.40 -3.50 11.49
N ARG A 360 19.02 -4.62 11.88
CA ARG A 360 18.35 -5.80 12.43
C ARG A 360 17.44 -5.45 13.61
N ARG A 361 17.96 -4.66 14.56
CA ARG A 361 17.18 -4.22 15.74
C ARG A 361 16.01 -3.32 15.37
N ARG A 362 16.17 -2.44 14.36
CA ARG A 362 15.09 -1.59 13.84
C ARG A 362 14.05 -2.41 13.07
N ALA A 363 14.49 -3.29 12.20
CA ALA A 363 13.63 -4.20 11.43
C ALA A 363 12.81 -5.10 12.36
N ALA A 364 13.38 -5.57 13.47
CA ALA A 364 12.64 -6.34 14.47
C ALA A 364 11.50 -5.56 15.15
N LYS A 365 11.49 -4.21 15.11
CA LYS A 365 10.40 -3.36 15.65
C LYS A 365 9.32 -3.02 14.61
N THR A 366 9.51 -3.41 13.35
CA THR A 366 8.47 -3.28 12.32
C THR A 366 7.38 -4.31 12.55
N GLY A 367 6.16 -4.01 12.08
CA GLY A 367 5.11 -5.01 11.98
C GLY A 367 5.46 -6.09 10.93
N VAL A 368 4.65 -7.14 10.89
CA VAL A 368 4.89 -8.31 10.01
C VAL A 368 4.07 -8.28 8.73
N ALA A 369 3.20 -7.30 8.55
CA ALA A 369 2.36 -7.23 7.36
C ALA A 369 3.20 -6.89 6.13
N VAL A 370 3.00 -7.66 5.06
CA VAL A 370 3.52 -7.31 3.74
C VAL A 370 2.44 -6.51 3.03
N VAL A 371 2.67 -5.21 2.91
CA VAL A 371 1.68 -4.30 2.36
C VAL A 371 1.86 -4.17 0.86
N ARG A 372 0.75 -4.25 0.13
CA ARG A 372 0.68 -3.80 -1.26
C ARG A 372 -0.24 -2.60 -1.31
N ASP A 373 0.21 -1.53 -1.95
CA ASP A 373 -0.72 -0.54 -2.43
C ASP A 373 -1.57 -1.20 -3.52
N ALA A 374 -2.89 -1.27 -3.28
CA ALA A 374 -3.80 -1.76 -4.30
C ALA A 374 -3.92 -0.66 -5.37
N PRO A 375 -3.54 -0.92 -6.63
CA PRO A 375 -3.74 0.06 -7.69
C PRO A 375 -5.23 0.42 -7.75
N GLY A 376 -5.55 1.71 -7.64
CA GLY A 376 -6.91 2.22 -7.63
C GLY A 376 -7.56 2.40 -6.24
N ASP A 377 -6.83 2.25 -5.13
CA ASP A 377 -7.34 2.67 -3.82
C ASP A 377 -7.67 4.18 -3.85
N ILE A 378 -8.96 4.52 -3.84
CA ILE A 378 -9.42 5.92 -3.83
C ILE A 378 -9.02 6.56 -2.50
N GLU A 379 -8.36 7.72 -2.59
CA GLU A 379 -7.97 8.50 -1.42
C GLU A 379 -9.20 8.86 -0.58
N ASN A 380 -9.15 8.53 0.71
CA ASN A 380 -10.22 8.77 1.67
C ASN A 380 -9.66 9.39 2.96
N LEU A 381 -10.54 9.69 3.92
CA LEU A 381 -10.16 10.30 5.20
C LEU A 381 -9.03 9.56 5.93
N TRP A 382 -8.91 8.25 5.77
CA TRP A 382 -7.94 7.41 6.49
C TRP A 382 -6.66 7.13 5.72
N SER A 383 -6.57 7.55 4.45
CA SER A 383 -5.42 7.26 3.58
C SER A 383 -4.08 7.67 4.21
N PRO A 384 -3.92 8.88 4.82
CA PRO A 384 -2.65 9.24 5.45
C PRO A 384 -2.23 8.28 6.57
N LEU A 385 -3.20 7.86 7.39
CA LEU A 385 -2.95 6.99 8.54
C LEU A 385 -2.68 5.54 8.11
N LEU A 386 -3.39 5.05 7.11
CA LEU A 386 -3.11 3.76 6.49
C LEU A 386 -1.70 3.75 5.90
N SER A 387 -1.33 4.76 5.12
CA SER A 387 0.03 4.89 4.57
C SER A 387 1.10 4.93 5.67
N ALA A 388 0.87 5.66 6.77
CA ALA A 388 1.79 5.69 7.91
C ALA A 388 1.96 4.34 8.60
N ALA A 389 0.86 3.60 8.80
CA ALA A 389 0.87 2.26 9.37
C ALA A 389 1.60 1.26 8.44
N ARG A 390 1.31 1.33 7.15
CA ARG A 390 1.92 0.50 6.09
C ARG A 390 3.42 0.71 6.00
N ASN A 391 3.87 1.96 6.05
CA ASN A 391 5.29 2.35 6.13
C ASN A 391 5.98 1.90 7.44
N SER A 392 5.26 1.25 8.35
CA SER A 392 5.78 0.65 9.57
C SER A 392 5.56 -0.86 9.64
N GLY A 393 5.05 -1.49 8.56
CA GLY A 393 4.78 -2.93 8.49
C GLY A 393 3.46 -3.36 9.11
N TYR A 394 2.50 -2.44 9.25
CA TYR A 394 1.17 -2.72 9.79
C TYR A 394 0.10 -2.49 8.71
N GLU A 395 -0.91 -3.34 8.69
CA GLU A 395 -2.03 -3.24 7.77
C GLU A 395 -3.29 -3.71 8.48
N VAL A 396 -4.43 -3.18 8.05
CA VAL A 396 -5.73 -3.69 8.46
C VAL A 396 -5.84 -5.15 8.01
N GLU A 397 -6.16 -6.06 8.92
CA GLU A 397 -6.60 -7.40 8.55
C GLU A 397 -7.86 -7.29 7.70
N ARG A 398 -7.69 -7.25 6.38
CA ARG A 398 -8.77 -7.56 5.46
C ARG A 398 -8.99 -9.04 5.69
N PHE A 399 -10.08 -9.42 6.35
CA PHE A 399 -10.64 -10.75 6.14
C PHE A 399 -10.86 -10.84 4.64
N LEU A 400 -9.88 -11.40 3.93
CA LEU A 400 -10.11 -11.92 2.60
C LEU A 400 -11.18 -12.95 2.85
N GLN A 401 -12.44 -12.64 2.51
CA GLN A 401 -13.36 -13.73 2.26
C GLN A 401 -12.65 -14.61 1.23
N PRO A 402 -12.43 -15.90 1.54
CA PRO A 402 -11.84 -16.79 0.55
C PRO A 402 -12.68 -16.65 -0.72
N VAL A 403 -12.03 -16.26 -1.81
CA VAL A 403 -12.64 -16.20 -3.14
C VAL A 403 -13.04 -17.61 -3.55
#